data_AF-A0AAW0NWF1-F1
#
_entry.id   AF-A0AAW0NWF1-F1
#
_cell.length_a   1.000
_cell.length_b   1.000
_cell.length_c   1.000
_cell.angle_alpha   90.00
_cell.angle_beta   90.00
_cell.angle_gamma   90.00
#
_symmetry.space_group_name_H-M   'P 1'
#
loop_
_entity.id
_entity.type
_entity.pdbx_description
1 polymer ?
#
loop_
_entity_poly.entity_id
_entity_poly.type
_entity_poly.pdbx_seq_one_letter_code
_entity_poly.pdbx_strand_id
1 'polypeptide(L)'
;MTCDAGNAAENYNGTNKDLTAFQAGLGKSYSCSKESLTVNKTQGLYLDIDQERMQVFNFANDKDFGPADPCPADRSNYRVAIAVGITLLVLVVVVVIAYFVARRKRTDGYQSL
;
A
#
# COMPACT_ATOMS: atom_id res chain seq x y z
N MET A 1 -15.58 -17.42 -1.53
CA MET A 1 -16.22 -16.15 -1.10
C MET A 1 -17.68 -16.48 -0.84
N THR A 2 -18.03 -16.79 0.42
CA THR A 2 -19.36 -17.24 0.82
C THR A 2 -20.10 -16.03 1.41
N CYS A 3 -21.12 -15.53 0.70
CA CYS A 3 -22.09 -14.65 1.34
C CYS A 3 -22.99 -15.54 2.21
N ASP A 4 -22.83 -15.44 3.52
CA ASP A 4 -23.64 -16.19 4.50
C ASP A 4 -25.09 -15.68 4.43
N ALA A 5 -25.99 -16.53 3.95
CA ALA A 5 -27.41 -16.23 3.84
C ALA A 5 -28.08 -16.42 5.21
N GLY A 6 -27.83 -15.48 6.12
CA GLY A 6 -28.56 -15.40 7.39
C GLY A 6 -30.05 -15.14 7.15
N ASN A 7 -30.89 -15.90 7.84
CA ASN A 7 -32.36 -15.93 7.71
C ASN A 7 -33.03 -14.56 7.91
N ALA A 8 -33.17 -13.80 6.82
CA ALA A 8 -34.23 -12.86 6.43
C ALA A 8 -33.68 -12.15 5.18
N ALA A 9 -34.31 -12.31 4.02
CA ALA A 9 -33.87 -11.67 2.78
C ALA A 9 -34.16 -10.15 2.82
N GLU A 10 -33.45 -9.41 3.67
CA GLU A 10 -33.39 -7.96 3.55
C GLU A 10 -32.56 -7.61 2.31
N ASN A 11 -33.20 -6.96 1.35
CA ASN A 11 -32.53 -6.49 0.15
C ASN A 11 -31.68 -5.27 0.51
N TYR A 12 -30.37 -5.46 0.70
CA TYR A 12 -29.43 -4.36 0.84
C TYR A 12 -29.14 -3.75 -0.54
N ASN A 13 -29.69 -2.56 -0.80
CA ASN A 13 -29.40 -1.78 -2.01
C ASN A 13 -28.58 -0.54 -1.66
N GLY A 14 -27.37 -0.46 -2.20
CA GLY A 14 -26.52 0.72 -2.12
C GLY A 14 -26.14 1.17 -3.52
N THR A 15 -26.33 2.44 -3.82
CA THR A 15 -25.87 3.04 -5.07
C THR A 15 -24.87 4.14 -4.76
N ASN A 16 -23.64 4.01 -5.25
CA ASN A 16 -22.66 5.08 -5.26
C ASN A 16 -22.51 5.58 -6.70
N LYS A 17 -22.86 6.85 -6.95
CA LYS A 17 -22.73 7.48 -8.27
C LYS A 17 -21.36 8.15 -8.50
N ASP A 18 -20.62 8.37 -7.43
CA ASP A 18 -19.32 9.07 -7.43
C ASP A 18 -18.16 8.08 -7.21
N LEU A 19 -18.36 6.83 -7.66
CA LEU A 19 -17.35 5.79 -7.54
C LEU A 19 -16.27 5.98 -8.61
N THR A 20 -15.15 6.56 -8.21
CA THR A 20 -13.97 6.77 -9.07
C THR A 20 -12.91 5.70 -8.81
N ALA A 21 -13.28 4.43 -9.00
CA ALA A 21 -12.38 3.28 -8.85
C ALA A 21 -11.81 2.82 -10.19
N PHE A 22 -10.71 2.06 -10.17
CA PHE A 22 -10.15 1.36 -11.35
C PHE A 22 -9.64 2.26 -12.48
N GLN A 23 -9.09 3.43 -12.15
CA GLN A 23 -8.51 4.33 -13.15
C GLN A 23 -7.22 3.73 -13.74
N ALA A 24 -7.24 3.39 -15.02
CA ALA A 24 -6.07 3.00 -15.80
C ALA A 24 -5.98 3.83 -17.09
N GLY A 25 -4.77 4.01 -17.60
CA GLY A 25 -4.55 4.69 -18.88
C GLY A 25 -5.19 3.94 -20.05
N LEU A 26 -5.47 4.64 -21.15
CA LEU A 26 -5.98 4.01 -22.36
C LEU A 26 -5.02 2.91 -22.86
N GLY A 27 -5.54 1.69 -23.06
CA GLY A 27 -4.75 0.53 -23.48
C GLY A 27 -3.89 -0.10 -22.38
N LYS A 28 -4.07 0.31 -21.12
CA LYS A 28 -3.44 -0.29 -19.93
C LYS A 28 -4.45 -1.16 -19.19
N SER A 29 -3.97 -2.12 -18.44
CA SER A 29 -4.79 -2.90 -17.52
C SER A 29 -4.59 -2.40 -16.09
N TYR A 30 -5.65 -2.11 -15.36
CA TYR A 30 -5.56 -1.82 -13.95
C TYR A 30 -5.21 -3.11 -13.18
N SER A 31 -4.29 -3.02 -12.22
CA SER A 31 -3.90 -4.15 -11.36
C SER A 31 -3.91 -3.71 -9.90
N CYS A 32 -4.62 -4.43 -9.04
CA CYS A 32 -4.70 -4.09 -7.62
C CYS A 32 -4.90 -5.33 -6.75
N SER A 33 -3.98 -5.57 -5.82
CA SER A 33 -4.05 -6.76 -4.96
C SER A 33 -5.27 -6.73 -4.04
N LYS A 34 -5.57 -5.58 -3.43
CA LYS A 34 -6.70 -5.41 -2.50
C LYS A 34 -7.24 -3.98 -2.57
N GLU A 35 -8.52 -3.85 -2.85
CA GLU A 35 -9.21 -2.56 -2.88
C GLU A 35 -10.58 -2.67 -2.21
N SER A 36 -10.81 -1.88 -1.15
CA SER A 36 -12.11 -1.80 -0.49
C SER A 36 -12.80 -0.47 -0.83
N LEU A 37 -14.00 -0.57 -1.40
CA LEU A 37 -14.79 0.57 -1.85
C LEU A 37 -16.03 0.74 -0.98
N THR A 38 -16.36 1.99 -0.63
CA THR A 38 -17.58 2.29 0.13
C THR A 38 -18.74 2.52 -0.82
N VAL A 39 -19.67 1.56 -0.91
CA VAL A 39 -20.83 1.64 -1.81
C VAL A 39 -21.96 2.45 -1.16
N ASN A 40 -22.18 2.30 0.14
CA ASN A 40 -23.15 3.11 0.85
C ASN A 40 -22.65 3.46 2.25
N LYS A 41 -22.30 4.73 2.46
CA LYS A 41 -21.81 5.22 3.75
C LYS A 41 -22.87 5.21 4.85
N THR A 42 -24.14 5.38 4.48
CA THR A 42 -25.28 5.46 5.41
C THR A 42 -25.66 4.08 5.95
N GLN A 43 -25.55 3.04 5.12
CA GLN A 43 -25.86 1.65 5.50
C GLN A 43 -24.62 0.85 5.89
N GLY A 44 -23.42 1.45 5.82
CA GLY A 44 -22.16 0.75 6.13
C GLY A 44 -21.84 -0.37 5.13
N LEU A 45 -22.23 -0.23 3.86
CA LEU A 45 -21.97 -1.22 2.83
C LEU A 45 -20.62 -0.97 2.16
N TYR A 46 -19.71 -1.92 2.33
CA TYR A 46 -18.38 -1.93 1.72
C TYR A 46 -18.26 -3.10 0.73
N LEU A 47 -17.58 -2.85 -0.37
CA LEU A 47 -17.29 -3.83 -1.40
C LEU A 47 -15.77 -4.06 -1.41
N ASP A 48 -15.35 -5.25 -0.98
CA ASP A 48 -13.95 -5.65 -1.01
C ASP A 48 -13.66 -6.40 -2.31
N ILE A 49 -12.69 -5.92 -3.06
CA ILE A 49 -12.35 -6.40 -4.39
C ILE A 49 -10.91 -6.87 -4.36
N ASP A 50 -10.75 -8.18 -4.52
CA ASP A 50 -9.48 -8.88 -4.68
C ASP A 50 -9.37 -9.23 -6.18
N GLN A 51 -8.85 -8.30 -6.99
CA GLN A 51 -8.74 -8.46 -8.44
C GLN A 51 -7.33 -8.13 -8.96
N GLU A 52 -6.57 -9.17 -9.27
CA GLU A 52 -5.19 -9.02 -9.77
C GLU A 52 -5.08 -8.21 -11.07
N ARG A 53 -6.05 -8.28 -11.99
CA ARG A 53 -6.00 -7.51 -13.25
C ARG A 53 -7.36 -7.32 -13.93
N MET A 54 -7.66 -6.09 -14.36
CA MET A 54 -8.86 -5.73 -15.13
C MET A 54 -8.54 -4.73 -16.25
N GLN A 55 -9.25 -4.80 -17.37
CA GLN A 55 -9.09 -3.87 -18.50
C GLN A 55 -10.44 -3.60 -19.14
N VAL A 56 -10.70 -2.33 -19.45
CA VAL A 56 -11.96 -1.88 -20.05
C VAL A 56 -11.65 -1.11 -21.35
N PHE A 57 -12.50 -1.28 -22.36
CA PHE A 57 -12.55 -0.54 -23.63
C PHE A 57 -11.50 -0.79 -24.71
N ASN A 58 -10.22 -1.06 -24.43
CA ASN A 58 -9.21 -1.14 -25.49
C ASN A 58 -8.23 -2.31 -25.31
N PHE A 59 -8.54 -3.47 -25.89
CA PHE A 59 -7.63 -4.61 -25.94
C PHE A 59 -6.71 -4.47 -27.15
N ALA A 60 -5.40 -4.30 -26.92
CA ALA A 60 -4.43 -4.12 -28.01
C ALA A 60 -4.29 -5.37 -28.88
N ASN A 61 -4.51 -6.55 -28.30
CA ASN A 61 -4.66 -7.83 -28.98
C ASN A 61 -5.80 -8.58 -28.28
N ASP A 62 -6.72 -9.20 -29.01
CA ASP A 62 -7.94 -9.86 -28.49
C ASP A 62 -7.73 -10.95 -27.41
N LYS A 63 -6.48 -11.24 -27.05
CA LYS A 63 -6.10 -12.31 -26.11
C LYS A 63 -5.16 -11.85 -24.99
N ASP A 64 -4.61 -10.65 -25.05
CA ASP A 64 -3.63 -10.19 -24.07
C ASP A 64 -4.02 -8.85 -23.46
N PHE A 65 -3.88 -8.76 -22.14
CA PHE A 65 -4.08 -7.49 -21.46
C PHE A 65 -2.90 -6.55 -21.74
N GLY A 66 -3.20 -5.27 -21.73
CA GLY A 66 -2.18 -4.23 -21.80
C GLY A 66 -1.23 -4.24 -20.60
N PRO A 67 -0.23 -3.35 -20.59
CA PRO A 67 0.67 -3.19 -19.46
C PRO A 67 -0.11 -2.89 -18.17
N ALA A 68 0.30 -3.52 -17.06
CA ALA A 68 -0.34 -3.35 -15.75
C ALA A 68 0.00 -2.00 -15.12
N ASP A 69 -1.03 -1.20 -14.82
CA ASP A 69 -0.92 0.02 -14.04
C ASP A 69 -1.40 -0.26 -12.60
N PRO A 70 -0.49 -0.21 -11.60
CA PRO A 70 -0.83 -0.52 -10.22
C PRO A 70 -1.63 0.60 -9.56
N CYS A 71 -2.63 0.22 -8.76
CA CYS A 71 -3.47 1.14 -8.00
C CYS A 71 -2.69 1.91 -6.92
N PRO A 72 -3.17 3.10 -6.50
CA PRO A 72 -2.58 3.85 -5.39
C PRO A 72 -2.57 3.08 -4.07
N ALA A 73 -3.54 2.19 -3.82
CA ALA A 73 -3.58 1.35 -2.63
C ALA A 73 -2.39 0.37 -2.56
N ASP A 74 -1.96 -0.14 -3.72
CA ASP A 74 -0.77 -1.00 -3.86
C ASP A 74 0.53 -0.18 -3.84
N ARG A 75 0.45 1.15 -4.04
CA ARG A 75 1.52 2.12 -3.72
C ARG A 75 1.61 2.36 -2.21
N SER A 76 1.75 1.27 -1.49
CA SER A 76 2.30 1.15 -0.16
C SER A 76 2.72 2.42 0.59
N ASN A 77 1.92 2.73 1.60
CA ASN A 77 2.28 3.60 2.73
C ASN A 77 3.50 3.09 3.53
N TYR A 78 3.99 1.86 3.26
CA TYR A 78 5.24 1.38 3.85
C TYR A 78 6.45 2.22 3.42
N ARG A 79 6.39 2.94 2.29
CA ARG A 79 7.53 3.77 1.84
C ARG A 79 7.95 4.78 2.90
N VAL A 80 6.97 5.38 3.57
CA VAL A 80 7.21 6.31 4.68
C VAL A 80 7.82 5.57 5.87
N ALA A 81 7.23 4.44 6.27
CA ALA A 81 7.73 3.63 7.38
C ALA A 81 9.18 3.14 7.17
N ILE A 82 9.51 2.66 5.96
CA ILE A 82 10.86 2.23 5.57
C ILE A 82 11.83 3.41 5.59
N ALA A 83 11.45 4.56 5.04
CA ALA A 83 12.31 5.75 5.04
C ALA A 83 12.66 6.21 6.46
N VAL A 84 11.67 6.20 7.37
CA VAL A 84 11.90 6.51 8.79
C VAL A 84 12.83 5.48 9.43
N GLY A 85 12.64 4.19 9.15
CA GLY A 85 13.51 3.12 9.65
C GLY A 85 14.97 3.28 9.23
N ILE A 86 15.24 3.56 7.95
CA ILE A 86 16.60 3.75 7.43
C ILE A 86 17.26 4.97 8.11
N THR A 87 16.53 6.07 8.22
CA THR A 87 17.03 7.32 8.83
C THR A 87 17.46 7.11 10.28
N LEU A 88 16.64 6.42 11.07
CA LEU A 88 16.96 6.10 12.46
C LEU A 88 18.16 5.18 12.59
N LEU A 89 18.27 4.16 11.71
CA LEU A 89 19.39 3.22 11.72
C LEU A 89 20.71 3.94 11.43
N VAL A 90 20.75 4.81 10.43
CA VAL A 90 21.95 5.61 10.08
C VAL A 90 22.36 6.50 11.25
N LEU A 91 21.41 7.20 11.89
CA LEU A 91 21.70 8.07 13.04
C LEU A 91 22.33 7.28 14.19
N VAL A 92 21.76 6.13 14.54
CA VAL A 92 22.29 5.26 15.60
C VAL A 92 23.72 4.82 15.29
N VAL A 93 24.01 4.40 14.06
CA VAL A 93 25.36 3.97 13.65
C VAL A 93 26.37 5.12 13.81
N VAL A 94 26.02 6.33 13.40
CA VAL A 94 26.91 7.51 13.55
C VAL A 94 27.21 7.80 15.02
N VAL A 95 26.19 7.78 15.89
CA VAL A 95 26.36 7.99 17.33
C VAL A 95 27.25 6.92 17.95
N VAL A 96 27.06 5.65 17.57
CA VAL A 96 27.88 4.53 18.05
C VAL A 96 29.34 4.72 17.64
N ILE A 97 29.62 5.03 16.37
CA ILE A 97 30.99 5.27 15.90
C ILE A 97 31.63 6.43 16.65
N ALA A 98 30.92 7.57 16.79
CA ALA A 98 31.41 8.72 17.54
C ALA A 98 31.71 8.38 19.00
N TYR A 99 30.83 7.60 19.65
CA TYR A 99 31.03 7.13 21.01
C TYR A 99 32.26 6.21 21.13
N PHE A 100 32.44 5.27 20.20
CA PHE A 100 33.62 4.39 20.19
C PHE A 100 34.92 5.17 20.04
N VAL A 101 34.97 6.16 19.14
CA VAL A 101 36.16 7.01 18.96
C VAL A 101 36.42 7.86 20.21
N ALA A 102 35.39 8.48 20.79
CA ALA A 102 35.50 9.27 22.01
C ALA A 102 35.95 8.43 23.20
N ARG A 103 35.39 7.22 23.35
CA ARG A 103 35.77 6.27 24.40
C ARG A 103 37.19 5.79 24.22
N ARG A 104 37.62 5.46 22.99
CA ARG A 104 39.00 5.07 22.70
C ARG A 104 39.98 6.17 23.10
N LYS A 105 39.71 7.43 22.74
CA LYS A 105 40.53 8.58 23.16
C LYS A 105 40.62 8.75 24.69
N ARG A 106 39.55 8.47 25.43
CA ARG A 106 39.60 8.49 26.92
C ARG A 106 40.39 7.33 27.51
N THR A 107 40.48 6.20 26.79
CA THR A 107 41.24 5.03 27.24
C THR A 107 42.74 5.22 27.01
N ASP A 108 43.13 6.01 25.99
CA ASP A 108 44.52 6.35 25.68
C ASP A 108 45.03 7.65 26.37
N GLY A 109 44.16 8.39 27.07
CA GLY A 109 44.44 9.74 27.61
C GLY A 109 44.94 9.81 29.06
N TYR A 110 45.08 8.69 29.76
CA TYR A 110 45.76 8.65 31.07
C TYR A 110 47.25 8.32 30.87
N GLN A 111 48.01 9.23 30.25
CA GLN A 111 49.41 9.37 30.65
C GLN A 111 49.44 10.37 31.80
N SER A 112 49.40 9.84 33.01
CA SER A 112 49.82 10.55 34.20
C SER A 112 51.34 10.72 34.14
N LEU A 113 51.79 11.93 33.83
CA LEU A 113 53.10 12.44 34.25
C LEU A 113 53.02 13.93 34.51
#